data_AF-A0AAD7DKV5-F1
#
_entry.id   AF-A0AAD7DKV5-F1
#
_cell.length_a   1.000
_cell.length_b   1.000
_cell.length_c   1.000
_cell.angle_alpha   90.00
_cell.angle_beta   90.00
_cell.angle_gamma   90.00
#
_symmetry.space_group_name_H-M   'P 1'
#
loop_
_entity.id
_entity.type
_entity.pdbx_description
1 polymer ?
#
loop_
_entity_poly.entity_id
_entity_poly.type
_entity_poly.pdbx_seq_one_letter_code
_entity_poly.pdbx_strand_id
1 'polypeptide(L)'
;MTPSKPPDVLRRLRRSLQSGANDIQEDEALFVVDPDVFTVAEDEDFDPLNEFTSDKNKIQGQLRQILAYLPDDVRHLRTTDLIAGAFANGMSGQRSSTSNRLRGQSLAKIVDEIKPFATATSRKSAFAEFIGYQPGTKTREPYYSKLDVPVLHDEWRGEKDLNTIFRNPILLKIYASQIRGPNGADGLFSGRSKRPMAKMVEKMHKILRTTPGAISNCSVLAVWLYSPDTQLAEIGDETLINYCERHTYYLQQIVEGLANNKAWALDLLAHWDRVLFPDADEPRDVDGSAGNSRLEEEEDNDEFFASAPHTSPRRSTAPQPAVGVISAAGALFPDSPLPFNDATSSKTDFAALWIGKPSRRIKHLQHKPQKVGKFNNAISRVS
;
A
#
# COMPACT_ATOMS: atom_id res chain seq x y z
N MET A 1 17.58 -21.21 -35.36
CA MET A 1 18.38 -20.49 -34.35
C MET A 1 17.52 -19.36 -33.81
N THR A 2 16.90 -19.54 -32.65
CA THR A 2 16.20 -18.44 -31.97
C THR A 2 17.27 -17.54 -31.34
N PRO A 3 17.28 -16.23 -31.60
CA PRO A 3 18.24 -15.33 -30.99
C PRO A 3 17.97 -15.33 -29.48
N SER A 4 18.93 -15.82 -28.69
CA SER A 4 18.86 -15.71 -27.24
C SER A 4 18.79 -14.23 -26.90
N LYS A 5 17.67 -13.78 -26.31
CA LYS A 5 17.59 -12.42 -25.80
C LYS A 5 18.74 -12.23 -24.80
N PRO A 6 19.55 -11.16 -24.92
CA PRO A 6 20.73 -10.99 -24.08
C PRO A 6 20.31 -10.98 -22.59
N PRO A 7 21.00 -11.74 -21.72
CA PRO A 7 20.69 -11.88 -20.29
C PRO A 7 20.45 -10.55 -19.55
N ASP A 8 21.04 -9.46 -20.03
CA ASP A 8 20.89 -8.13 -19.43
C ASP A 8 19.51 -7.50 -19.62
N VAL A 9 18.79 -7.81 -20.71
CA VAL A 9 17.42 -7.29 -20.93
C VAL A 9 16.46 -7.91 -19.93
N LEU A 10 16.54 -9.23 -19.72
CA LEU A 10 15.72 -9.93 -18.72
C LEU A 10 16.05 -9.48 -17.30
N ARG A 11 17.32 -9.21 -16.99
CA ARG A 11 17.73 -8.68 -15.70
C ARG A 11 17.18 -7.26 -15.45
N ARG A 12 17.26 -6.37 -16.44
CA ARG A 12 16.68 -5.01 -16.35
C ARG A 12 15.17 -5.05 -16.21
N LEU A 13 14.51 -5.90 -17.00
CA LEU A 13 13.06 -6.13 -16.92
C LEU A 13 12.68 -6.58 -15.51
N ARG A 14 13.34 -7.62 -14.98
CA ARG A 14 13.06 -8.14 -13.63
C ARG A 14 13.24 -7.07 -12.55
N ARG A 15 14.28 -6.23 -12.63
CA ARG A 15 14.48 -5.11 -11.71
C ARG A 15 13.37 -4.06 -11.82
N SER A 16 12.93 -3.74 -13.04
CA SER A 16 11.85 -2.79 -13.25
C SER A 16 10.51 -3.30 -12.71
N LEU A 17 10.22 -4.59 -12.89
CA LEU A 17 9.01 -5.23 -12.37
C LEU A 17 9.04 -5.32 -10.85
N GLN A 18 10.20 -5.67 -10.29
CA GLN A 18 10.41 -5.66 -8.86
C GLN A 18 10.17 -4.26 -8.28
N SER A 19 10.71 -3.21 -8.91
CA SER A 19 10.43 -1.84 -8.51
C SER A 19 8.94 -1.53 -8.57
N GLY A 20 8.26 -1.80 -9.68
CA GLY A 20 6.82 -1.54 -9.80
C GLY A 20 5.96 -2.29 -8.77
N ALA A 21 6.33 -3.52 -8.42
CA ALA A 21 5.68 -4.27 -7.34
C ALA A 21 5.90 -3.62 -5.97
N ASN A 22 7.09 -3.06 -5.73
CA ASN A 22 7.36 -2.31 -4.49
C ASN A 22 6.49 -1.06 -4.41
N ASP A 23 6.43 -0.27 -5.49
CA ASP A 23 5.63 0.95 -5.56
C ASP A 23 4.14 0.65 -5.25
N ILE A 24 3.59 -0.40 -5.85
CA ILE A 24 2.21 -0.85 -5.59
C ILE A 24 2.03 -1.29 -4.13
N GLN A 25 3.00 -1.99 -3.55
CA GLN A 25 2.85 -2.49 -2.19
C GLN A 25 2.88 -1.39 -1.12
N GLU A 26 3.55 -0.28 -1.41
CA GLU A 26 3.63 0.84 -0.48
C GLU A 26 2.36 1.70 -0.57
N ASP A 27 1.83 1.89 -1.78
CA ASP A 27 0.76 2.87 -2.02
C ASP A 27 -0.63 2.27 -2.27
N GLU A 28 -0.77 1.02 -2.73
CA GLU A 28 -2.05 0.52 -3.25
C GLU A 28 -2.50 -0.82 -2.66
N ALA A 29 -1.64 -1.84 -2.63
CA ALA A 29 -2.06 -3.20 -2.31
C ALA A 29 -0.98 -4.05 -1.63
N LEU A 30 -1.29 -4.65 -0.48
CA LEU A 30 -0.37 -5.57 0.22
C LEU A 30 -0.28 -6.97 -0.42
N PHE A 31 -1.34 -7.40 -1.10
CA PHE A 31 -1.50 -8.74 -1.65
C PHE A 31 -2.03 -8.69 -3.09
N VAL A 32 -1.71 -9.73 -3.86
CA VAL A 32 -2.40 -10.01 -5.13
C VAL A 32 -3.76 -10.61 -4.76
N VAL A 33 -4.85 -9.99 -5.19
CA VAL A 33 -6.23 -10.37 -4.86
C VAL A 33 -6.56 -11.74 -5.43
N ASP A 34 -6.15 -11.98 -6.68
CA ASP A 34 -6.32 -13.25 -7.36
C ASP A 34 -5.18 -13.47 -8.37
N PRO A 35 -4.59 -14.68 -8.47
CA PRO A 35 -3.61 -15.01 -9.50
C PRO A 35 -4.06 -14.71 -10.94
N ASP A 36 -5.36 -14.78 -11.22
CA ASP A 36 -5.95 -14.50 -12.54
C ASP A 36 -5.83 -13.02 -12.96
N VAL A 37 -5.41 -12.11 -12.06
CA VAL A 37 -5.17 -10.71 -12.38
C VAL A 37 -4.23 -10.52 -13.59
N PHE A 38 -3.29 -11.45 -13.81
CA PHE A 38 -2.35 -11.38 -14.93
C PHE A 38 -2.90 -11.96 -16.24
N THR A 39 -3.96 -12.77 -16.18
CA THR A 39 -4.50 -13.52 -17.33
C THR A 39 -5.79 -12.91 -17.88
N VAL A 40 -6.55 -12.17 -17.07
CA VAL A 40 -7.79 -11.54 -17.52
C VAL A 40 -7.55 -10.43 -18.56
N ALA A 41 -8.49 -10.33 -19.51
CA ALA A 41 -8.54 -9.20 -20.44
C ALA A 41 -8.91 -7.91 -19.69
N GLU A 42 -8.42 -6.78 -20.19
CA GLU A 42 -8.82 -5.47 -19.64
C GLU A 42 -10.28 -5.21 -20.02
N ASP A 43 -11.12 -4.91 -19.04
CA ASP A 43 -12.51 -4.53 -19.26
C ASP A 43 -12.57 -3.02 -19.51
N GLU A 44 -12.74 -2.59 -20.76
CA GLU A 44 -12.75 -1.17 -21.15
C GLU A 44 -13.86 -0.37 -20.44
N ASP A 45 -14.96 -1.05 -20.08
CA ASP A 45 -16.13 -0.47 -19.41
C ASP A 45 -16.03 -0.52 -17.88
N PHE A 46 -14.88 -0.93 -17.33
CA PHE A 46 -14.67 -0.97 -15.88
C PHE A 46 -14.83 0.42 -15.25
N ASP A 47 -15.77 0.51 -14.31
CA ASP A 47 -15.98 1.68 -13.45
C ASP A 47 -15.27 1.46 -12.11
N PRO A 48 -14.27 2.29 -11.76
CA PRO A 48 -13.60 2.27 -10.45
C PRO A 48 -14.54 2.30 -9.25
N LEU A 49 -15.69 2.95 -9.36
CA LEU A 49 -16.67 3.01 -8.26
C LEU A 49 -17.30 1.64 -7.95
N ASN A 50 -17.21 0.70 -8.89
CA ASN A 50 -17.72 -0.65 -8.75
C ASN A 50 -16.63 -1.67 -8.44
N GLU A 51 -15.39 -1.25 -8.15
CA GLU A 51 -14.25 -2.15 -7.88
C GLU A 51 -14.60 -3.22 -6.83
N PHE A 52 -15.25 -2.85 -5.74
CA PHE A 52 -15.50 -3.75 -4.62
C PHE A 52 -16.82 -4.52 -4.70
N THR A 53 -17.62 -4.34 -5.75
CA THR A 53 -18.97 -4.94 -5.85
C THR A 53 -18.98 -6.41 -6.25
N SER A 54 -17.88 -6.90 -6.86
CA SER A 54 -17.73 -8.30 -7.26
C SER A 54 -16.25 -8.68 -7.35
N ASP A 55 -15.95 -9.97 -7.24
CA ASP A 55 -14.56 -10.44 -7.38
C ASP A 55 -13.98 -10.15 -8.77
N LYS A 56 -14.80 -10.25 -9.83
CA LYS A 56 -14.41 -9.82 -11.18
C LYS A 56 -13.94 -8.35 -11.18
N ASN A 57 -14.67 -7.46 -10.51
CA ASN A 57 -14.31 -6.05 -10.46
C ASN A 57 -13.07 -5.80 -9.62
N LYS A 58 -12.87 -6.53 -8.51
CA LYS A 58 -11.64 -6.41 -7.71
C LYS A 58 -10.41 -6.82 -8.54
N ILE A 59 -10.53 -7.90 -9.32
CA ILE A 59 -9.47 -8.34 -10.24
C ILE A 59 -9.19 -7.26 -11.30
N GLN A 60 -10.23 -6.66 -11.90
CA GLN A 60 -10.04 -5.57 -12.87
C GLN A 60 -9.42 -4.32 -12.26
N GLY A 61 -9.82 -3.94 -11.04
CA GLY A 61 -9.24 -2.83 -10.28
C GLY A 61 -7.75 -3.04 -10.05
N GLN A 62 -7.37 -4.22 -9.53
CA GLN A 62 -5.96 -4.54 -9.31
C GLN A 62 -5.17 -4.67 -10.62
N LEU A 63 -5.74 -5.21 -11.69
CA LEU A 63 -5.09 -5.25 -13.00
C LEU A 63 -4.73 -3.82 -13.46
N ARG A 64 -5.67 -2.87 -13.35
CA ARG A 64 -5.43 -1.48 -13.74
C ARG A 64 -4.36 -0.81 -12.89
N GLN A 65 -4.33 -1.08 -11.59
CA GLN A 65 -3.23 -0.65 -10.70
C GLN A 65 -1.90 -1.22 -11.19
N ILE A 66 -1.79 -2.53 -11.41
CA ILE A 66 -0.56 -3.17 -11.92
C ILE A 66 -0.11 -2.54 -13.24
N LEU A 67 -1.03 -2.31 -14.17
CA LEU A 67 -0.73 -1.69 -15.46
C LEU A 67 -0.25 -0.23 -15.34
N ALA A 68 -0.74 0.52 -14.35
CA ALA A 68 -0.30 1.89 -14.10
C ALA A 68 1.18 1.96 -13.70
N TYR A 69 1.70 0.94 -13.01
CA TYR A 69 3.12 0.87 -12.60
C TYR A 69 4.00 0.06 -13.56
N LEU A 70 3.42 -0.77 -14.41
CA LEU A 70 4.14 -1.50 -15.47
C LEU A 70 4.61 -0.55 -16.58
N PRO A 71 5.91 -0.59 -16.95
CA PRO A 71 6.40 0.11 -18.13
C PRO A 71 5.65 -0.30 -19.41
N ASP A 72 5.31 0.68 -20.26
CA ASP A 72 4.48 0.45 -21.46
C ASP A 72 5.08 -0.61 -22.39
N ASP A 73 6.41 -0.66 -22.49
CA ASP A 73 7.14 -1.60 -23.35
C ASP A 73 7.05 -3.05 -22.89
N VAL A 74 6.57 -3.32 -21.67
CA VAL A 74 6.49 -4.67 -21.09
C VAL A 74 5.06 -5.12 -20.81
N ARG A 75 4.06 -4.22 -20.95
CA ARG A 75 2.65 -4.54 -20.69
C ARG A 75 2.12 -5.68 -21.56
N HIS A 76 2.59 -5.77 -22.80
CA HIS A 76 2.21 -6.86 -23.72
C HIS A 76 2.68 -8.25 -23.24
N LEU A 77 3.62 -8.31 -22.29
CA LEU A 77 4.10 -9.56 -21.71
C LEU A 77 3.34 -9.94 -20.43
N ARG A 78 2.35 -9.16 -19.99
CA ARG A 78 1.68 -9.36 -18.69
C ARG A 78 1.12 -10.76 -18.48
N THR A 79 0.58 -11.36 -19.54
CA THR A 79 -0.02 -12.70 -19.53
C THR A 79 0.99 -13.82 -19.51
N THR A 80 2.29 -13.50 -19.59
CA THR A 80 3.34 -14.51 -19.49
C THR A 80 3.62 -14.86 -18.03
N ASP A 81 3.84 -16.14 -17.76
CA ASP A 81 4.24 -16.64 -16.43
C ASP A 81 5.47 -15.91 -15.86
N LEU A 82 6.32 -15.37 -16.76
CA LEU A 82 7.48 -14.59 -16.39
C LEU A 82 7.09 -13.31 -15.62
N ILE A 83 6.10 -12.56 -16.11
CA ILE A 83 5.67 -11.31 -15.45
C ILE A 83 4.90 -11.62 -14.17
N ALA A 84 3.92 -12.52 -14.24
CA ALA A 84 3.14 -12.94 -13.08
C ALA A 84 4.06 -13.48 -11.96
N GLY A 85 5.00 -14.36 -12.31
CA GLY A 85 5.98 -14.90 -11.38
C GLY A 85 6.94 -13.84 -10.84
N ALA A 86 7.44 -12.92 -11.67
CA ALA A 86 8.31 -11.83 -11.20
C ALA A 86 7.57 -10.89 -10.23
N PHE A 87 6.32 -10.55 -10.52
CA PHE A 87 5.49 -9.70 -9.69
C PHE A 87 5.14 -10.37 -8.36
N ALA A 88 4.66 -11.61 -8.39
CA ALA A 88 4.32 -12.37 -7.17
C ALA A 88 5.53 -12.58 -6.25
N ASN A 89 6.70 -12.88 -6.85
CA ASN A 89 7.96 -12.94 -6.10
C ASN A 89 8.32 -11.57 -5.52
N GLY A 90 8.08 -10.50 -6.26
CA GLY A 90 8.41 -9.16 -5.81
C GLY A 90 7.57 -8.69 -4.64
N MET A 91 6.25 -8.90 -4.71
CA MET A 91 5.30 -8.67 -3.62
C MET A 91 5.65 -9.50 -2.39
N SER A 92 5.99 -10.78 -2.57
CA SER A 92 6.37 -11.66 -1.46
C SER A 92 7.68 -11.21 -0.80
N GLY A 93 8.68 -10.82 -1.60
CA GLY A 93 9.94 -10.27 -1.10
C GLY A 93 9.74 -8.97 -0.33
N GLN A 94 8.85 -8.09 -0.78
CA GLN A 94 8.53 -6.87 -0.07
C GLN A 94 7.76 -7.09 1.23
N ARG A 95 6.82 -8.04 1.28
CA ARG A 95 6.17 -8.43 2.54
C ARG A 95 7.16 -8.97 3.56
N SER A 96 8.09 -9.84 3.13
CA SER A 96 9.16 -10.34 4.01
C SER A 96 10.08 -9.22 4.50
N SER A 97 10.49 -8.31 3.60
CA SER A 97 11.29 -7.13 3.95
C SER A 97 10.55 -6.23 4.96
N THR A 98 9.27 -5.95 4.71
CA THR A 98 8.41 -5.13 5.57
C THR A 98 8.25 -5.78 6.95
N SER A 99 7.96 -7.07 7.00
CA SER A 99 7.87 -7.85 8.24
C SER A 99 9.16 -7.74 9.09
N ASN A 100 10.31 -7.99 8.47
CA ASN A 100 11.61 -7.90 9.12
C ASN A 100 11.93 -6.47 9.58
N ARG A 101 11.54 -5.46 8.79
CA ARG A 101 11.73 -4.05 9.15
C ARG A 101 10.88 -3.65 10.36
N LEU A 102 9.60 -4.04 10.39
CA LEU A 102 8.66 -3.63 11.43
C LEU A 102 8.91 -4.35 12.76
N ARG A 103 9.10 -5.67 12.75
CA ARG A 103 9.35 -6.46 13.98
C ARG A 103 10.83 -6.56 14.37
N GLY A 104 11.74 -6.16 13.49
CA GLY A 104 13.17 -6.08 13.76
C GLY A 104 13.63 -4.65 13.99
N GLN A 105 14.01 -3.98 12.89
CA GLN A 105 14.77 -2.72 12.94
C GLN A 105 13.97 -1.54 13.52
N SER A 106 12.67 -1.47 13.25
CA SER A 106 11.83 -0.29 13.56
C SER A 106 10.99 -0.48 14.83
N LEU A 107 10.95 -1.69 15.39
CA LEU A 107 10.01 -2.04 16.45
C LEU A 107 10.09 -1.07 17.63
N ALA A 108 11.31 -0.84 18.13
CA ALA A 108 11.59 0.07 19.25
C ALA A 108 11.18 1.54 19.00
N LYS A 109 10.96 1.93 17.74
CA LYS A 109 10.57 3.28 17.34
C LYS A 109 9.06 3.40 17.13
N ILE A 110 8.40 2.28 16.83
CA ILE A 110 6.96 2.21 16.59
C ILE A 110 6.21 2.06 17.92
N VAL A 111 6.68 1.17 18.78
CA VAL A 111 5.96 0.73 19.99
C VAL A 111 6.54 1.35 21.25
N ASP A 112 5.70 1.54 22.27
CA ASP A 112 6.14 2.09 23.55
C ASP A 112 6.85 1.04 24.42
N GLU A 113 6.46 -0.24 24.30
CA GLU A 113 7.06 -1.35 25.04
C GLU A 113 7.43 -2.52 24.12
N ILE A 114 8.70 -2.93 24.14
CA ILE A 114 9.23 -4.02 23.29
C ILE A 114 9.02 -5.39 23.95
N LYS A 115 9.00 -5.45 25.29
CA LYS A 115 8.96 -6.73 26.03
C LYS A 115 7.82 -7.66 25.60
N PRO A 116 6.58 -7.20 25.36
CA PRO A 116 5.50 -8.05 24.89
C PRO A 116 5.74 -8.68 23.50
N PHE A 117 6.66 -8.14 22.69
CA PHE A 117 6.95 -8.62 21.34
C PHE A 117 7.94 -9.79 21.29
N ALA A 118 8.52 -10.18 22.41
CA ALA A 118 9.55 -11.22 22.48
C ALA A 118 9.10 -12.58 21.92
N THR A 119 7.84 -12.97 22.13
CA THR A 119 7.29 -14.25 21.64
C THR A 119 5.87 -14.08 21.08
N ALA A 120 5.42 -15.03 20.26
CA ALA A 120 4.04 -15.05 19.77
C ALA A 120 3.03 -15.11 20.93
N THR A 121 3.29 -15.97 21.92
CA THR A 121 2.46 -16.12 23.12
C THR A 121 2.37 -14.83 23.94
N SER A 122 3.48 -14.10 24.12
CA SER A 122 3.46 -12.82 24.83
C SER A 122 2.67 -11.76 24.07
N ARG A 123 2.78 -11.70 22.73
CA ARG A 123 1.97 -10.80 21.91
C ARG A 123 0.48 -11.11 22.01
N LYS A 124 0.10 -12.38 21.90
CA LYS A 124 -1.30 -12.82 22.07
C LYS A 124 -1.88 -12.40 23.42
N SER A 125 -1.15 -12.70 24.50
CA SER A 125 -1.60 -12.37 25.85
C SER A 125 -1.71 -10.87 26.09
N ALA A 126 -0.85 -10.06 25.47
CA ALA A 126 -0.83 -8.61 25.69
C ALA A 126 -1.79 -7.85 24.76
N PHE A 127 -2.04 -8.36 23.55
CA PHE A 127 -2.61 -7.56 22.46
C PHE A 127 -3.81 -8.18 21.75
N ALA A 128 -4.33 -9.34 22.16
CA ALA A 128 -5.49 -9.95 21.51
C ALA A 128 -6.67 -8.97 21.37
N GLU A 129 -7.08 -8.32 22.46
CA GLU A 129 -8.16 -7.31 22.42
C GLU A 129 -7.75 -6.08 21.60
N PHE A 130 -6.48 -5.67 21.68
CA PHE A 130 -5.95 -4.51 20.95
C PHE A 130 -6.05 -4.67 19.43
N ILE A 131 -5.95 -5.91 18.92
CA ILE A 131 -6.15 -6.25 17.52
C ILE A 131 -7.57 -6.77 17.20
N GLY A 132 -8.51 -6.55 18.12
CA GLY A 132 -9.94 -6.76 17.89
C GLY A 132 -10.46 -8.15 18.23
N TYR A 133 -9.75 -8.95 19.04
CA TYR A 133 -10.27 -10.24 19.50
C TYR A 133 -11.57 -10.05 20.28
N GLN A 134 -12.58 -10.83 19.90
CA GLN A 134 -13.88 -10.91 20.55
C GLN A 134 -14.06 -12.33 21.08
N PRO A 135 -14.30 -12.50 22.39
CA PRO A 135 -14.54 -13.81 22.96
C PRO A 135 -15.81 -14.42 22.35
N GLY A 136 -15.81 -15.74 22.21
CA GLY A 136 -16.99 -16.47 21.72
C GLY A 136 -18.16 -16.32 22.69
N THR A 137 -19.37 -16.33 22.12
CA THR A 137 -20.62 -16.42 22.88
C THR A 137 -21.20 -17.82 22.74
N LYS A 138 -22.36 -18.08 23.34
CA LYS A 138 -23.07 -19.35 23.15
C LYS A 138 -23.48 -19.61 21.69
N THR A 139 -23.60 -18.57 20.87
CA THR A 139 -24.10 -18.65 19.49
C THR A 139 -23.05 -18.34 18.44
N ARG A 140 -21.86 -17.89 18.84
CA ARG A 140 -20.81 -17.45 17.92
C ARG A 140 -19.45 -17.82 18.47
N GLU A 141 -18.63 -18.43 17.63
CA GLU A 141 -17.23 -18.73 17.96
C GLU A 141 -16.43 -17.43 18.17
N PRO A 142 -15.31 -17.49 18.91
CA PRO A 142 -14.40 -16.36 19.03
C PRO A 142 -13.91 -15.90 17.67
N TYR A 143 -13.77 -14.60 17.47
CA TYR A 143 -13.38 -14.02 16.19
C TYR A 143 -12.61 -12.72 16.40
N TYR A 144 -12.01 -12.19 15.34
CA TYR A 144 -11.40 -10.85 15.36
C TYR A 144 -12.30 -9.89 14.58
N SER A 145 -12.80 -8.84 15.24
CA SER A 145 -13.55 -7.77 14.56
C SER A 145 -12.65 -7.09 13.52
N LYS A 146 -13.27 -6.61 12.43
CA LYS A 146 -12.57 -5.84 11.40
C LYS A 146 -12.47 -4.37 11.79
N LEU A 147 -13.51 -3.79 12.41
CA LEU A 147 -13.57 -2.35 12.71
C LEU A 147 -13.62 -2.02 14.20
N ASP A 148 -14.07 -2.93 15.06
CA ASP A 148 -14.00 -2.73 16.53
C ASP A 148 -12.62 -3.16 17.03
N VAL A 149 -11.61 -2.40 16.60
CA VAL A 149 -10.20 -2.79 16.72
C VAL A 149 -9.41 -1.61 17.28
N PRO A 150 -9.03 -1.62 18.56
CA PRO A 150 -8.36 -0.49 19.22
C PRO A 150 -7.14 0.05 18.46
N VAL A 151 -6.33 -0.80 17.85
CA VAL A 151 -5.14 -0.40 17.06
C VAL A 151 -5.46 0.53 15.88
N LEU A 152 -6.71 0.60 15.44
CA LEU A 152 -7.11 1.49 14.34
C LEU A 152 -7.51 2.89 14.81
N HIS A 153 -7.84 3.07 16.08
CA HIS A 153 -8.39 4.33 16.59
C HIS A 153 -7.34 5.13 17.38
N ASP A 154 -7.32 6.46 17.24
CA ASP A 154 -6.50 7.35 18.07
C ASP A 154 -6.99 7.41 19.52
N GLU A 155 -8.31 7.40 19.73
CA GLU A 155 -8.97 7.41 21.03
C GLU A 155 -10.03 6.29 21.11
N TRP A 156 -9.60 5.06 21.32
CA TRP A 156 -10.52 3.92 21.45
C TRP A 156 -11.43 4.05 22.68
N ARG A 157 -12.74 4.18 22.45
CA ARG A 157 -13.77 4.33 23.51
C ARG A 157 -14.60 3.06 23.75
N GLY A 158 -14.17 1.92 23.19
CA GLY A 158 -14.89 0.64 23.29
C GLY A 158 -15.81 0.34 22.11
N GLU A 159 -16.00 1.29 21.19
CA GLU A 159 -16.84 1.11 20.01
C GLU A 159 -16.24 1.81 18.78
N LYS A 160 -16.63 1.33 17.58
CA LYS A 160 -16.24 1.94 16.31
C LYS A 160 -16.75 3.39 16.20
N ASP A 161 -15.81 4.33 16.09
CA ASP A 161 -16.07 5.70 15.68
C ASP A 161 -15.34 6.03 14.37
N LEU A 162 -16.11 6.47 13.36
CA LEU A 162 -15.58 6.80 12.03
C LEU A 162 -14.67 8.04 12.03
N ASN A 163 -14.76 8.90 13.05
CA ASN A 163 -13.91 10.09 13.14
C ASN A 163 -12.52 9.78 13.68
N THR A 164 -12.37 8.65 14.37
CA THR A 164 -11.12 8.21 15.02
C THR A 164 -10.48 7.03 14.29
N ILE A 165 -11.25 6.28 13.49
CA ILE A 165 -10.76 5.12 12.75
C ILE A 165 -9.66 5.49 11.76
N PHE A 166 -8.66 4.62 11.67
CA PHE A 166 -7.44 4.78 10.88
C PHE A 166 -6.57 5.99 11.27
N ARG A 167 -6.75 6.54 12.48
CA ARG A 167 -5.95 7.68 12.97
C ARG A 167 -4.98 7.33 14.09
N ASN A 168 -4.91 6.06 14.50
CA ASN A 168 -3.97 5.66 15.54
C ASN A 168 -2.52 6.05 15.15
N PRO A 169 -1.76 6.75 16.02
CA PRO A 169 -0.39 7.18 15.73
C PRO A 169 0.55 6.04 15.30
N ILE A 170 0.29 4.80 15.73
CA ILE A 170 1.04 3.61 15.30
C ILE A 170 1.00 3.45 13.77
N LEU A 171 -0.13 3.72 13.12
CA LEU A 171 -0.27 3.59 11.67
C LEU A 171 0.64 4.58 10.94
N LEU A 172 0.69 5.82 11.43
CA LEU A 172 1.57 6.87 10.90
C LEU A 172 3.06 6.52 11.12
N LYS A 173 3.42 5.95 12.27
CA LYS A 173 4.79 5.46 12.54
C LYS A 173 5.17 4.31 11.61
N ILE A 174 4.25 3.38 11.34
CA ILE A 174 4.46 2.27 10.40
C ILE A 174 4.73 2.82 9.01
N TYR A 175 3.88 3.72 8.51
CA TYR A 175 4.06 4.30 7.18
C TYR A 175 5.37 5.07 7.07
N ALA A 176 5.68 5.93 8.05
CA ALA A 176 6.96 6.65 8.08
C ALA A 176 8.15 5.70 8.08
N SER A 177 8.07 4.56 8.78
CA SER A 177 9.12 3.54 8.78
C SER A 177 9.27 2.84 7.42
N GLN A 178 8.20 2.74 6.64
CA GLN A 178 8.24 2.21 5.28
C GLN A 178 8.89 3.20 4.31
N ILE A 179 8.41 4.44 4.26
CA ILE A 179 8.84 5.41 3.23
C ILE A 179 10.13 6.17 3.58
N ARG A 180 10.51 6.24 4.87
CA ARG A 180 11.72 6.95 5.36
C ARG A 180 12.75 6.03 6.02
N GLY A 181 12.47 4.72 6.07
CA GLY A 181 13.32 3.73 6.74
C GLY A 181 13.15 3.69 8.26
N PRO A 182 13.93 2.86 8.98
CA PRO A 182 13.66 2.52 10.40
C PRO A 182 13.59 3.70 11.37
N ASN A 183 14.35 4.77 11.09
CA ASN A 183 14.36 5.99 11.90
C ASN A 183 13.26 6.99 11.51
N GLY A 184 12.43 6.67 10.52
CA GLY A 184 11.35 7.52 10.03
C GLY A 184 10.31 7.86 11.08
N ALA A 185 9.98 6.90 11.96
CA ALA A 185 9.02 7.09 13.05
C ALA A 185 9.48 8.12 14.09
N ASP A 186 10.78 8.14 14.44
CA ASP A 186 11.33 9.07 15.43
C ASP A 186 11.18 10.53 15.00
N GLY A 187 11.37 10.82 13.71
CA GLY A 187 11.30 12.17 13.17
C GLY A 187 9.88 12.74 13.17
N LEU A 188 8.85 11.88 13.14
CA LEU A 188 7.47 12.27 12.94
C LEU A 188 6.88 12.99 14.18
N PHE A 189 7.14 12.47 15.38
CA PHE A 189 6.53 12.97 16.62
C PHE A 189 7.48 13.78 17.50
N SER A 190 8.79 13.73 17.26
CA SER A 190 9.76 14.53 18.02
C SER A 190 9.85 15.99 17.58
N GLY A 191 9.07 16.40 16.57
CA GLY A 191 9.15 17.72 15.93
C GLY A 191 10.47 17.95 15.16
N ARG A 192 11.36 16.94 15.15
CA ARG A 192 12.60 16.93 14.39
C ARG A 192 12.31 16.22 13.08
N SER A 193 11.62 16.91 12.17
CA SER A 193 11.51 16.45 10.78
C SER A 193 12.92 16.30 10.21
N LYS A 194 13.48 15.10 10.30
CA LYS A 194 14.72 14.79 9.60
C LYS A 194 14.34 14.80 8.13
N ARG A 195 14.81 15.82 7.41
CA ARG A 195 14.65 15.88 5.95
C ARG A 195 14.96 14.51 5.37
N PRO A 196 14.10 13.98 4.48
CA PRO A 196 14.33 12.66 3.94
C PRO A 196 15.69 12.61 3.25
N MET A 197 16.54 11.66 3.66
CA MET A 197 17.84 11.46 3.01
C MET A 197 17.64 11.16 1.54
N ALA A 198 18.62 11.50 0.70
CA ALA A 198 18.48 11.42 -0.76
C ALA A 198 18.15 10.01 -1.29
N LYS A 199 18.38 8.96 -0.51
CA LYS A 199 18.10 7.55 -0.84
C LYS A 199 16.76 7.01 -0.29
N MET A 200 15.88 7.84 0.27
CA MET A 200 14.60 7.36 0.81
C MET A 200 13.55 7.08 -0.27
N VAL A 201 12.72 6.06 -0.01
CA VAL A 201 11.57 5.64 -0.84
C VAL A 201 10.68 6.83 -1.17
N GLU A 202 10.33 7.66 -0.18
CA GLU A 202 9.54 8.89 -0.38
C GLU A 202 10.07 9.76 -1.53
N LYS A 203 11.39 9.99 -1.57
CA LYS A 203 12.03 10.82 -2.61
C LYS A 203 12.17 10.08 -3.94
N MET A 204 12.48 8.79 -3.89
CA MET A 204 12.68 7.94 -5.07
C MET A 204 11.38 7.78 -5.87
N HIS A 205 10.27 7.56 -5.18
CA HIS A 205 8.95 7.37 -5.80
C HIS A 205 8.15 8.67 -5.91
N LYS A 206 8.67 9.77 -5.34
CA LYS A 206 8.01 11.09 -5.31
C LYS A 206 6.64 11.01 -4.66
N ILE A 207 6.58 10.34 -3.51
CA ILE A 207 5.39 10.29 -2.68
C ILE A 207 5.21 11.70 -2.09
N LEU A 208 4.08 12.32 -2.42
CA LEU A 208 3.74 13.68 -1.99
C LEU A 208 2.54 13.72 -1.06
N ARG A 209 1.72 12.68 -1.11
CA ARG A 209 0.45 12.56 -0.40
C ARG A 209 0.20 11.10 -0.08
N THR A 210 -0.64 10.89 0.91
CA THR A 210 -1.11 9.59 1.36
C THR A 210 -2.21 9.12 0.44
N THR A 211 -2.22 7.83 0.13
CA THR A 211 -3.28 7.17 -0.64
C THR A 211 -4.19 6.36 0.29
N PRO A 212 -5.43 6.06 -0.11
CA PRO A 212 -6.28 5.10 0.61
C PRO A 212 -5.63 3.72 0.79
N GLY A 213 -4.89 3.25 -0.21
CA GLY A 213 -4.13 2.00 -0.16
C GLY A 213 -3.05 2.00 0.92
N ALA A 214 -2.26 3.08 1.02
CA ALA A 214 -1.26 3.23 2.08
C ALA A 214 -1.87 3.15 3.49
N ILE A 215 -3.01 3.80 3.71
CA ILE A 215 -3.71 3.76 5.01
C ILE A 215 -4.21 2.33 5.30
N SER A 216 -4.81 1.68 4.32
CA SER A 216 -5.29 0.29 4.43
C SER A 216 -4.14 -0.68 4.74
N ASN A 217 -3.03 -0.55 4.01
CA ASN A 217 -1.80 -1.32 4.20
C ASN A 217 -1.27 -1.16 5.62
N CYS A 218 -1.12 0.08 6.10
CA CYS A 218 -0.62 0.36 7.45
C CYS A 218 -1.55 -0.20 8.53
N SER A 219 -2.86 -0.14 8.30
CA SER A 219 -3.87 -0.70 9.21
C SER A 219 -3.72 -2.22 9.36
N VAL A 220 -3.57 -2.93 8.24
CA VAL A 220 -3.32 -4.38 8.24
C VAL A 220 -1.97 -4.73 8.85
N LEU A 221 -0.93 -3.97 8.52
CA LEU A 221 0.40 -4.15 9.09
C LEU A 221 0.42 -3.92 10.59
N ALA A 222 -0.38 -2.99 11.12
CA ALA A 222 -0.51 -2.77 12.56
C ALA A 222 -1.19 -3.95 13.26
N VAL A 223 -2.31 -4.44 12.69
CA VAL A 223 -2.96 -5.66 13.20
C VAL A 223 -1.98 -6.82 13.22
N TRP A 224 -1.25 -7.05 12.12
CA TRP A 224 -0.24 -8.11 12.05
C TRP A 224 0.92 -7.89 13.02
N LEU A 225 1.45 -6.66 13.13
CA LEU A 225 2.59 -6.34 13.99
C LEU A 225 2.35 -6.80 15.43
N TYR A 226 1.14 -6.54 15.94
CA TYR A 226 0.70 -6.88 17.29
C TYR A 226 0.10 -8.29 17.42
N SER A 227 -0.14 -9.00 16.32
CA SER A 227 -0.68 -10.37 16.35
C SER A 227 0.37 -11.39 16.78
N PRO A 228 -0.05 -12.58 17.27
CA PRO A 228 0.87 -13.67 17.49
C PRO A 228 1.47 -14.25 16.20
N ASP A 229 0.84 -14.06 15.05
CA ASP A 229 1.23 -14.70 13.78
C ASP A 229 2.70 -14.47 13.46
N THR A 230 3.40 -15.50 13.02
CA THR A 230 4.86 -15.44 12.84
C THR A 230 5.26 -14.80 11.52
N GLN A 231 4.44 -14.98 10.47
CA GLN A 231 4.69 -14.51 9.12
C GLN A 231 3.57 -13.58 8.65
N LEU A 232 3.91 -12.60 7.80
CA LEU A 232 2.92 -11.79 7.09
C LEU A 232 2.46 -12.56 5.84
N ALA A 233 1.70 -13.63 6.09
CA ALA A 233 1.02 -14.41 5.08
C ALA A 233 -0.37 -13.81 4.78
N GLU A 234 -1.04 -14.34 3.77
CA GLU A 234 -2.43 -13.96 3.46
C GLU A 234 -3.38 -14.27 4.63
N ILE A 235 -3.23 -15.47 5.21
CA ILE A 235 -3.97 -15.92 6.39
C ILE A 235 -2.97 -16.15 7.52
N GLY A 236 -3.25 -15.56 8.69
CA GLY A 236 -2.42 -15.73 9.90
C GLY A 236 -2.35 -17.20 10.35
N ASP A 237 -1.16 -17.65 10.75
CA ASP A 237 -0.90 -19.03 11.18
C ASP A 237 -1.50 -19.36 12.55
N GLU A 238 -1.68 -18.37 13.43
CA GLU A 238 -2.26 -18.55 14.76
C GLU A 238 -3.63 -17.85 14.90
N THR A 239 -3.78 -16.65 14.36
CA THR A 239 -5.04 -15.89 14.48
C THR A 239 -6.09 -16.28 13.45
N LEU A 240 -5.68 -16.92 12.35
CA LEU A 240 -6.50 -17.17 11.17
C LEU A 240 -7.11 -15.92 10.54
N ILE A 241 -6.59 -14.73 10.84
CA ILE A 241 -7.02 -13.48 10.20
C ILE A 241 -6.63 -13.53 8.73
N ASN A 242 -7.61 -13.36 7.83
CA ASN A 242 -7.36 -13.12 6.43
C ASN A 242 -6.95 -11.64 6.23
N TYR A 243 -5.66 -11.39 6.13
CA TYR A 243 -5.07 -10.06 5.98
C TYR A 243 -5.33 -9.45 4.60
N CYS A 244 -5.45 -10.26 3.54
CA CYS A 244 -5.80 -9.79 2.20
C CYS A 244 -7.26 -9.28 2.14
N GLU A 245 -8.18 -10.07 2.69
CA GLU A 245 -9.59 -9.67 2.79
C GLU A 245 -9.76 -8.44 3.68
N ARG A 246 -9.02 -8.40 4.80
CA ARG A 246 -9.04 -7.25 5.72
C ARG A 246 -8.49 -5.97 5.06
N HIS A 247 -7.42 -6.06 4.28
CA HIS A 247 -6.91 -4.96 3.47
C HIS A 247 -7.98 -4.46 2.49
N THR A 248 -8.58 -5.38 1.74
CA THR A 248 -9.61 -5.04 0.74
C THR A 248 -10.79 -4.35 1.40
N TYR A 249 -11.21 -4.84 2.56
CA TYR A 249 -12.30 -4.26 3.33
C TYR A 249 -11.98 -2.84 3.82
N TYR A 250 -10.79 -2.59 4.38
CA TYR A 250 -10.40 -1.23 4.81
C TYR A 250 -10.29 -0.27 3.64
N LEU A 251 -9.68 -0.70 2.53
CA LEU A 251 -9.58 0.11 1.32
C LEU A 251 -10.98 0.48 0.80
N GLN A 252 -11.89 -0.49 0.73
CA GLN A 252 -13.28 -0.27 0.33
C GLN A 252 -13.96 0.79 1.21
N GLN A 253 -13.84 0.71 2.54
CA GLN A 253 -14.47 1.70 3.44
C GLN A 253 -13.96 3.12 3.17
N ILE A 254 -12.65 3.29 2.96
CA ILE A 254 -12.05 4.59 2.68
C ILE A 254 -12.49 5.11 1.30
N VAL A 255 -12.40 4.28 0.26
CA VAL A 255 -12.76 4.65 -1.12
C VAL A 255 -14.25 4.99 -1.24
N GLU A 256 -15.14 4.19 -0.65
CA GLU A 256 -16.57 4.48 -0.60
C GLU A 256 -16.86 5.78 0.18
N GLY A 257 -16.15 6.01 1.28
CA GLY A 257 -16.22 7.26 2.03
C GLY A 257 -15.88 8.47 1.16
N LEU A 258 -14.79 8.39 0.40
CA LEU A 258 -14.36 9.45 -0.52
C LEU A 258 -15.33 9.63 -1.69
N ALA A 259 -15.80 8.54 -2.30
CA ALA A 259 -16.73 8.57 -3.43
C ALA A 259 -18.05 9.27 -3.06
N ASN A 260 -18.47 9.10 -1.81
CA ASN A 260 -19.68 9.71 -1.27
C ASN A 260 -19.42 11.04 -0.54
N ASN A 261 -18.24 11.66 -0.73
CA ASN A 261 -17.83 12.92 -0.09
C ASN A 261 -18.08 12.94 1.43
N LYS A 262 -17.83 11.83 2.12
CA LYS A 262 -18.00 11.74 3.57
C LYS A 262 -16.90 12.54 4.26
N ALA A 263 -17.30 13.45 5.15
CA ALA A 263 -16.37 14.33 5.89
C ALA A 263 -15.25 13.55 6.58
N TRP A 264 -15.58 12.44 7.27
CA TRP A 264 -14.59 11.63 7.99
C TRP A 264 -13.46 11.10 7.09
N ALA A 265 -13.76 10.73 5.84
CA ALA A 265 -12.79 10.17 4.90
C ALA A 265 -11.89 11.24 4.28
N LEU A 266 -12.46 12.41 3.96
CA LEU A 266 -11.70 13.58 3.51
C LEU A 266 -10.76 14.08 4.62
N ASP A 267 -11.28 14.19 5.84
CA ASP A 267 -10.50 14.60 7.01
C ASP A 267 -9.42 13.59 7.37
N LEU A 268 -9.65 12.29 7.13
CA LEU A 268 -8.66 11.24 7.33
C LEU A 268 -7.44 11.43 6.42
N LEU A 269 -7.63 11.62 5.10
CA LEU A 269 -6.51 11.88 4.18
C LEU A 269 -5.79 13.19 4.54
N ALA A 270 -6.55 14.26 4.81
CA ALA A 270 -5.97 15.53 5.20
C ALA A 270 -5.18 15.46 6.52
N HIS A 271 -5.62 14.61 7.46
CA HIS A 271 -4.90 14.35 8.71
C HIS A 271 -3.57 13.64 8.44
N TRP A 272 -3.59 12.55 7.67
CA TRP A 272 -2.38 11.82 7.30
C TRP A 272 -1.38 12.72 6.57
N ASP A 273 -1.84 13.48 5.58
CA ASP A 273 -0.99 14.39 4.80
C ASP A 273 -0.36 15.49 5.65
N ARG A 274 -1.12 16.08 6.58
CA ARG A 274 -0.61 17.10 7.49
C ARG A 274 0.50 16.58 8.40
N VAL A 275 0.36 15.34 8.88
CA VAL A 275 1.34 14.75 9.80
C VAL A 275 2.56 14.25 9.05
N LEU A 276 2.35 13.54 7.94
CA LEU A 276 3.43 12.90 7.19
C LEU A 276 4.14 13.89 6.27
N PHE A 277 3.43 14.78 5.61
CA PHE A 277 3.97 15.69 4.59
C PHE A 277 3.69 17.16 4.92
N PRO A 278 4.14 17.67 6.08
CA PRO A 278 3.85 19.05 6.51
C PRO A 278 4.35 20.11 5.52
N ASP A 279 5.40 19.78 4.74
CA ASP A 279 6.04 20.68 3.78
C ASP A 279 5.57 20.43 2.33
N ALA A 280 4.48 19.67 2.10
CA ALA A 280 4.03 19.33 0.75
C ALA A 280 3.58 20.55 -0.07
N ASP A 281 3.09 21.59 0.60
CA ASP A 281 2.62 22.83 -0.02
C ASP A 281 3.73 23.87 -0.20
N GLU A 282 4.92 23.65 0.37
CA GLU A 282 6.05 24.53 0.13
C GLU A 282 6.62 24.29 -1.28
N PRO A 283 6.89 25.35 -2.06
CA PRO A 283 7.56 25.21 -3.34
C PRO A 283 8.93 24.55 -3.10
N ARG A 284 9.06 23.28 -3.45
CA ARG A 284 10.36 22.62 -3.45
C ARG A 284 11.22 23.34 -4.45
N ASP A 285 12.25 24.06 -4.01
CA ASP A 285 13.25 24.64 -4.90
C ASP A 285 13.86 23.52 -5.75
N VAL A 286 13.36 23.38 -6.98
CA VAL A 286 13.67 22.24 -7.84
C VAL A 286 15.12 22.30 -8.34
N ASP A 287 15.82 23.42 -8.19
CA ASP A 287 17.17 23.57 -8.73
C ASP A 287 18.09 24.36 -7.78
N GLY A 288 19.17 23.70 -7.36
CA GLY A 288 20.45 24.38 -7.16
C GLY A 288 20.88 24.71 -5.73
N SER A 289 21.43 23.73 -5.01
CA SER A 289 22.71 23.94 -4.34
C SER A 289 23.32 22.60 -3.97
N ALA A 290 24.47 22.30 -4.56
CA ALA A 290 25.41 21.30 -4.08
C ALA A 290 25.99 21.79 -2.74
N GLY A 291 25.13 21.83 -1.72
CA GLY A 291 25.50 22.13 -0.35
C GLY A 291 26.25 20.93 0.20
N ASN A 292 27.56 21.12 0.33
CA ASN A 292 28.57 20.19 0.80
C ASN A 292 28.26 19.68 2.23
N SER A 293 27.27 18.81 2.42
CA SER A 293 27.03 18.14 3.69
C SER A 293 27.84 16.84 3.71
N ARG A 294 29.04 16.96 4.28
CA ARG A 294 29.84 15.93 4.95
C ARG A 294 29.10 14.59 5.05
N LEU A 295 29.43 13.69 4.13
CA LEU A 295 29.07 12.28 4.21
C LEU A 295 29.71 11.74 5.49
N GLU A 296 28.90 11.51 6.51
CA GLU A 296 29.21 10.46 7.46
C GLU A 296 29.00 9.16 6.69
N GLU A 297 30.13 8.51 6.39
CA GLU A 297 30.20 7.18 5.81
C GLU A 297 29.56 6.19 6.79
N GLU A 298 28.24 5.99 6.70
CA GLU A 298 27.65 4.70 7.01
C GLU A 298 27.90 3.79 5.78
N GLU A 299 29.11 3.25 5.72
CA GLU A 299 29.40 2.04 4.94
C GLU A 299 28.56 0.87 5.50
N ASP A 300 28.17 -0.02 4.58
CA ASP A 300 27.48 -1.30 4.81
C ASP A 300 25.98 -1.30 5.13
N ASN A 301 25.15 -1.23 4.06
CA ASN A 301 23.91 -2.02 3.98
C ASN A 301 23.44 -2.34 2.54
N ASP A 302 24.24 -2.09 1.50
CA ASP A 302 23.86 -2.37 0.12
C ASP A 302 24.01 -3.86 -0.27
N GLU A 303 24.53 -4.72 0.63
CA GLU A 303 24.51 -6.18 0.47
C GLU A 303 23.18 -6.83 0.95
N PHE A 304 22.30 -6.07 1.60
CA PHE A 304 21.13 -6.60 2.30
C PHE A 304 19.98 -7.05 1.38
N PHE A 305 19.84 -6.49 0.17
CA PHE A 305 18.80 -6.90 -0.79
C PHE A 305 19.24 -7.98 -1.78
N ALA A 306 20.52 -8.39 -1.79
CA ALA A 306 21.07 -9.34 -2.77
C ALA A 306 21.22 -10.78 -2.24
N SER A 307 21.03 -11.02 -0.93
CA SER A 307 21.46 -12.26 -0.28
C SER A 307 20.36 -12.89 0.60
N ALA A 308 19.14 -13.05 0.08
CA ALA A 308 18.21 -14.01 0.67
C ALA A 308 18.64 -15.43 0.22
N PRO A 309 19.04 -16.34 1.12
CA PRO A 309 19.35 -17.71 0.71
C PRO A 309 18.10 -18.35 0.12
N HIS A 310 18.23 -18.88 -1.09
CA HIS A 310 17.26 -19.82 -1.67
C HIS A 310 17.23 -21.09 -0.81
N THR A 311 16.46 -21.08 0.27
CA THR A 311 16.03 -22.31 0.92
C THR A 311 14.91 -22.91 0.07
N SER A 312 15.26 -23.79 -0.85
CA SER A 312 14.30 -24.69 -1.46
C SER A 312 13.54 -25.43 -0.34
N PRO A 313 12.21 -25.50 -0.37
CA PRO A 313 11.46 -26.24 0.63
C PRO A 313 11.89 -27.71 0.57
N ARG A 314 12.51 -28.16 1.66
CA ARG A 314 12.90 -29.55 1.88
C ARG A 314 11.61 -30.36 1.95
N ARG A 315 11.35 -31.17 0.92
CA ARG A 315 10.19 -32.06 0.81
C ARG A 315 10.25 -33.06 1.98
N SER A 316 9.55 -32.75 3.06
CA SER A 316 9.38 -33.65 4.21
C SER A 316 8.40 -34.75 3.81
N THR A 317 8.92 -35.95 3.60
CA THR A 317 8.15 -37.19 3.53
C THR A 317 7.92 -37.69 4.94
N ALA A 318 6.88 -37.18 5.61
CA ALA A 318 6.34 -37.79 6.82
C ALA A 318 4.83 -37.97 6.64
N PRO A 319 4.27 -39.13 7.03
CA PRO A 319 2.89 -39.49 6.75
C PRO A 319 1.92 -38.64 7.58
N GLN A 320 0.90 -38.09 6.92
CA GLN A 320 -0.24 -37.47 7.59
C GLN A 320 -1.05 -38.54 8.36
N PRO A 321 -1.46 -38.29 9.61
CA PRO A 321 -2.50 -39.09 10.24
C PRO A 321 -3.85 -38.80 9.56
N ALA A 322 -4.62 -39.87 9.32
CA ALA A 322 -5.97 -39.80 8.79
C ALA A 322 -6.86 -38.97 9.73
N VAL A 323 -7.24 -37.77 9.28
CA VAL A 323 -8.27 -36.96 9.94
C VAL A 323 -9.62 -37.37 9.36
N GLY A 324 -10.48 -37.88 10.23
CA GLY A 324 -11.84 -38.27 9.91
C GLY A 324 -12.68 -37.09 9.41
N VAL A 325 -13.45 -37.36 8.38
CA VAL A 325 -14.45 -36.46 7.81
C VAL A 325 -15.53 -36.23 8.86
N ILE A 326 -15.53 -35.06 9.49
CA ILE A 326 -16.73 -34.54 10.17
C ILE A 326 -17.35 -33.52 9.22
N SER A 327 -18.49 -33.91 8.67
CA SER A 327 -19.38 -33.07 7.88
C SER A 327 -19.92 -31.95 8.77
N ALA A 328 -19.58 -30.70 8.46
CA ALA A 328 -20.20 -29.53 9.07
C ALA A 328 -21.12 -28.86 8.05
N ALA A 329 -22.41 -28.89 8.37
CA ALA A 329 -23.48 -28.27 7.62
C ALA A 329 -23.27 -26.76 7.49
N GLY A 330 -23.60 -26.23 6.32
CA GLY A 330 -23.51 -24.81 6.00
C GLY A 330 -24.38 -23.95 6.92
N ALA A 331 -23.75 -22.95 7.54
CA ALA A 331 -24.42 -21.80 8.10
C ALA A 331 -24.17 -20.61 7.17
N LEU A 332 -25.25 -20.16 6.52
CA LEU A 332 -25.31 -18.91 5.78
C LEU A 332 -25.12 -17.74 6.75
N PHE A 333 -24.10 -16.92 6.54
CA PHE A 333 -23.96 -15.62 7.21
C PHE A 333 -24.85 -14.59 6.50
N PRO A 334 -25.65 -13.80 7.23
CA PRO A 334 -26.30 -12.63 6.65
C PRO A 334 -25.41 -11.40 6.87
N ASP A 335 -24.61 -11.03 5.86
CA ASP A 335 -24.12 -9.66 5.75
C ASP A 335 -25.29 -8.82 5.20
N SER A 336 -25.89 -8.00 6.07
CA SER A 336 -26.90 -7.04 5.64
C SER A 336 -26.19 -5.79 5.11
N PRO A 337 -26.35 -5.43 3.82
CA PRO A 337 -25.91 -4.12 3.34
C PRO A 337 -26.82 -3.03 3.94
N LEU A 338 -26.21 -1.93 4.37
CA LEU A 338 -26.95 -0.73 4.80
C LEU A 338 -27.73 -0.16 3.61
N PRO A 339 -28.95 0.38 3.81
CA PRO A 339 -29.69 1.03 2.74
C PRO A 339 -29.05 2.38 2.39
N PHE A 340 -28.71 2.58 1.12
CA PHE A 340 -28.27 3.87 0.60
C PHE A 340 -29.35 4.50 -0.28
N ASN A 341 -29.66 5.77 0.00
CA ASN A 341 -30.46 6.63 -0.85
C ASN A 341 -29.57 7.22 -1.96
N ASP A 342 -30.05 7.17 -3.19
CA ASP A 342 -29.46 7.80 -4.37
C ASP A 342 -29.36 9.33 -4.17
N ALA A 343 -28.12 9.82 -4.08
CA ALA A 343 -27.80 11.22 -4.29
C ALA A 343 -26.89 11.31 -5.53
N THR A 344 -27.45 11.83 -6.62
CA THR A 344 -26.74 12.10 -7.87
C THR A 344 -25.78 13.28 -7.69
N SER A 345 -24.53 12.99 -7.29
CA SER A 345 -23.41 13.94 -7.33
C SER A 345 -22.50 13.63 -8.53
N SER A 346 -21.95 14.66 -9.16
CA SER A 346 -21.18 14.58 -10.41
C SER A 346 -19.96 13.65 -10.30
N LYS A 347 -19.97 12.57 -11.08
CA LYS A 347 -19.01 11.45 -11.09
C LYS A 347 -17.61 11.78 -11.65
N THR A 348 -17.42 12.95 -12.26
CA THR A 348 -16.23 13.26 -13.08
C THR A 348 -14.96 13.58 -12.29
N ASP A 349 -15.06 14.09 -11.05
CA ASP A 349 -13.87 14.49 -10.28
C ASP A 349 -13.22 13.32 -9.52
N PHE A 350 -13.98 12.25 -9.24
CA PHE A 350 -13.52 11.12 -8.44
C PHE A 350 -12.48 10.25 -9.17
N ALA A 351 -12.67 9.98 -10.47
CA ALA A 351 -11.76 9.16 -11.26
C ALA A 351 -10.36 9.81 -11.41
N ALA A 352 -10.28 11.14 -11.42
CA ALA A 352 -9.00 11.85 -11.45
C ALA A 352 -8.25 11.80 -10.11
N LEU A 353 -8.98 11.68 -9.01
CA LEU A 353 -8.42 11.53 -7.66
C LEU A 353 -7.92 10.10 -7.41
N TRP A 354 -8.64 9.10 -7.93
CA TRP A 354 -8.36 7.67 -7.75
C TRP A 354 -7.31 7.12 -8.74
N ILE A 355 -7.32 7.58 -10.01
CA ILE A 355 -6.30 7.24 -11.03
C ILE A 355 -5.27 8.36 -11.13
N GLY A 356 -4.95 9.01 -10.01
CA GLY A 356 -3.84 9.95 -9.94
C GLY A 356 -2.56 9.21 -10.30
N LYS A 357 -2.17 9.19 -11.57
CA LYS A 357 -0.90 8.60 -12.02
C LYS A 357 0.17 9.12 -11.06
N PRO A 358 0.96 8.26 -10.39
CA PRO A 358 2.07 8.72 -9.59
C PRO A 358 2.89 9.65 -10.47
N SER A 359 3.08 10.88 -10.01
CA SER A 359 3.45 12.04 -10.82
C SER A 359 4.75 11.81 -11.61
N ARG A 360 4.63 11.18 -12.79
CA ARG A 360 5.68 10.98 -13.77
C ARG A 360 5.37 11.87 -14.97
N ARG A 361 5.94 13.09 -14.93
CA ARG A 361 6.15 14.03 -16.04
C ARG A 361 5.20 13.83 -17.24
N ILE A 362 4.11 14.58 -17.27
CA ILE A 362 3.57 15.04 -18.54
C ILE A 362 4.65 15.95 -19.14
N LYS A 363 5.36 15.49 -20.16
CA LYS A 363 6.18 16.38 -20.99
C LYS A 363 5.21 17.39 -21.60
N HIS A 364 5.28 18.65 -21.19
CA HIS A 364 4.58 19.73 -21.86
C HIS A 364 4.84 19.64 -23.37
N LEU A 365 3.79 19.35 -24.14
CA LEU A 365 3.70 19.75 -25.53
C LEU A 365 3.83 21.27 -25.54
N GLN A 366 5.04 21.75 -25.84
CA GLN A 366 5.25 23.15 -26.20
C GLN A 366 4.40 23.43 -27.45
N HIS A 367 3.29 24.13 -27.27
CA HIS A 367 2.66 24.85 -28.36
C HIS A 367 3.68 25.85 -28.89
N LYS A 368 4.23 25.60 -30.09
CA LYS A 368 4.94 26.61 -30.86
C LYS A 368 3.99 27.81 -31.05
N PRO A 369 4.37 29.03 -30.66
CA PRO A 369 3.60 30.19 -31.05
C PRO A 369 3.65 30.34 -32.58
N GLN A 370 2.47 30.36 -33.20
CA GLN A 370 2.29 30.80 -34.57
C GLN A 370 2.86 32.21 -34.71
N LYS A 371 3.78 32.39 -35.67
CA LYS A 371 4.28 33.71 -36.08
C LYS A 371 3.09 34.55 -36.56
N VAL A 372 2.66 35.52 -35.76
CA VAL A 372 1.80 36.61 -36.23
C VAL A 372 2.69 37.54 -37.06
N GLY A 373 2.33 37.68 -38.33
CA GLY A 373 3.01 38.53 -39.29
C GLY A 373 3.02 39.99 -38.86
N LYS A 374 4.18 40.63 -39.01
CA LYS A 374 4.35 42.08 -38.91
C LYS A 374 3.52 42.74 -40.02
N PHE A 375 2.52 43.53 -39.64
CA PHE A 375 1.94 44.53 -40.54
C PHE A 375 2.52 45.90 -40.22
N ASN A 376 2.84 46.61 -41.29
CA ASN A 376 3.69 47.79 -41.37
C ASN A 376 3.06 49.04 -40.76
N ASN A 377 3.88 49.80 -40.03
CA ASN A 377 3.69 51.24 -39.85
C ASN A 377 4.14 51.96 -41.13
N ALA A 378 3.20 52.62 -41.82
CA ALA A 378 3.52 53.66 -42.79
C ALA A 378 3.34 55.02 -42.11
N ILE A 379 4.47 55.66 -41.81
CA ILE A 379 4.57 57.09 -41.55
C ILE A 379 4.60 57.76 -42.92
N SER A 380 3.63 58.63 -43.22
CA SER A 380 3.86 59.75 -44.15
C SER A 380 3.79 61.05 -43.36
N ARG A 381 4.69 61.96 -43.69
CA ARG A 381 4.90 63.22 -43.01
C ARG A 381 4.97 64.30 -44.11
N VAL A 382 4.36 65.44 -43.78
CA VAL A 382 4.60 66.82 -44.26
C VAL A 382 3.90 67.30 -45.54
N SER A 383 3.31 68.48 -45.37
CA SER A 383 2.87 69.53 -46.32
C SER A 383 1.39 69.54 -46.67
#